data_AF-A0A3P7GAY2-F1
#
_entry.id   AF-A0A3P7GAY2-F1
#
_cell.length_a   1.000
_cell.length_b   1.000
_cell.length_c   1.000
_cell.angle_alpha   90.00
_cell.angle_beta   90.00
_cell.angle_gamma   90.00
#
_symmetry.space_group_name_H-M   'P 1'
#
loop_
_entity.id
_entity.type
_entity.pdbx_description
1 polymer ?
#
loop_
_entity_poly.entity_id
_entity_poly.type
_entity_poly.pdbx_seq_one_letter_code
_entity_poly.pdbx_strand_id
1 'polypeptide(L)'
;MGVGRGADTADIQRAYRALAKKYHPDRQKTVEEKATAVETFRLVATAYEILRDPEQRQEYEYMLDHPTELYYHYYRYYKRRYSRKIDVRLVFLSAILILSVIQYISQKTKHNQALTYLVRDPKYRTKAKELAIAEKRFQIDRQKVGRRLTREEMKVHEEAVIRSIMAEKFELRGDCGPPSIRNTLVVQLIILPYYIVRLCWWALRWIVLFTILRRPYGFEEKEYLTRWRLGYNQARWDSLDEGSRAYYNRLGLWRRENFKAYRELMEEEMRIRAAEDTNKKRYRRYVKRYGPPVAATLDDS
;
A
#
# COMPACT_ATOMS: atom_id res chain seq x y z
N MET A 1 53.31 -18.44 2.37
CA MET A 1 53.62 -18.07 3.78
C MET A 1 54.54 -19.07 4.48
N GLY A 2 54.81 -20.26 3.92
CA GLY A 2 55.78 -21.21 4.51
C GLY A 2 55.34 -21.84 5.84
N VAL A 3 54.06 -21.74 6.16
CA VAL A 3 53.43 -22.29 7.37
C VAL A 3 52.60 -23.51 7.00
N GLY A 4 52.59 -24.54 7.85
CA GLY A 4 51.76 -25.73 7.66
C GLY A 4 50.26 -25.43 7.85
N ARG A 5 49.40 -26.31 7.31
CA ARG A 5 47.93 -26.16 7.41
C ARG A 5 47.43 -26.10 8.87
N GLY A 6 48.13 -26.76 9.80
CA GLY A 6 47.84 -26.74 11.23
C GLY A 6 48.56 -25.66 12.04
N ALA A 7 49.25 -24.70 11.41
CA ALA A 7 50.00 -23.66 12.13
C ALA A 7 49.07 -22.77 12.97
N ASP A 8 49.48 -22.38 14.16
CA ASP A 8 48.68 -21.49 15.00
C ASP A 8 48.73 -20.04 14.50
N THR A 9 47.79 -19.22 14.94
CA THR A 9 47.71 -17.79 14.64
C THR A 9 49.01 -17.04 14.94
N ALA A 10 49.72 -17.43 16.01
CA ALA A 10 51.02 -16.88 16.37
C ALA A 10 52.10 -17.17 15.32
N ASP A 11 52.11 -18.38 14.75
CA ASP A 11 53.07 -18.78 13.71
C ASP A 11 52.78 -18.07 12.39
N ILE A 12 51.50 -17.95 12.04
CA ILE A 12 51.04 -17.20 10.87
C ILE A 12 51.46 -15.72 10.98
N GLN A 13 51.30 -15.12 12.16
CA GLN A 13 51.71 -13.73 12.40
C GLN A 13 53.23 -13.56 12.33
N ARG A 14 54.00 -14.51 12.88
CA ARG A 14 55.48 -14.50 12.84
C ARG A 14 55.99 -14.60 11.40
N ALA A 15 55.44 -15.52 10.63
CA ALA A 15 55.77 -15.71 9.22
C ALA A 15 55.42 -14.47 8.38
N TYR A 16 54.23 -13.88 8.61
CA TYR A 16 53.84 -12.64 7.97
C TYR A 16 54.83 -11.50 8.26
N ARG A 17 55.21 -11.27 9.53
CA ARG A 17 56.17 -10.20 9.89
C ARG A 17 57.52 -10.40 9.22
N ALA A 18 58.02 -11.63 9.16
CA ALA A 18 59.29 -11.94 8.49
C ALA A 18 59.24 -11.66 6.98
N LEU A 19 58.17 -12.10 6.31
CA LEU A 19 57.97 -11.91 4.88
C LEU A 19 57.68 -10.44 4.53
N ALA A 20 56.85 -9.75 5.30
CA ALA A 20 56.55 -8.33 5.13
C ALA A 20 57.82 -7.48 5.26
N LYS A 21 58.69 -7.79 6.24
CA LYS A 21 59.98 -7.10 6.39
C LYS A 21 60.93 -7.43 5.23
N LYS A 22 60.85 -8.60 4.61
CA LYS A 22 61.71 -9.01 3.48
C LYS A 22 61.30 -8.35 2.17
N TYR A 23 60.00 -8.29 1.89
CA TYR A 23 59.43 -7.78 0.65
C TYR A 23 58.91 -6.34 0.76
N HIS A 24 59.35 -5.58 1.77
CA HIS A 24 58.99 -4.16 1.86
C HIS A 24 59.65 -3.36 0.73
N PRO A 25 58.91 -2.49 0.00
CA PRO A 25 59.45 -1.74 -1.14
C PRO A 25 60.65 -0.86 -0.75
N ASP A 26 60.66 -0.28 0.47
CA ASP A 26 61.76 0.56 0.95
C ASP A 26 63.10 -0.18 1.13
N ARG A 27 63.09 -1.52 1.16
CA ARG A 27 64.32 -2.31 1.32
C ARG A 27 64.92 -2.74 -0.01
N GLN A 28 64.24 -2.50 -1.12
CA GLN A 28 64.69 -2.86 -2.46
C GLN A 28 65.45 -1.70 -3.11
N LYS A 29 66.53 -2.02 -3.83
CA LYS A 29 67.45 -1.01 -4.35
C LYS A 29 67.08 -0.61 -5.78
N THR A 30 66.69 -1.56 -6.61
CA THR A 30 66.37 -1.32 -8.02
C THR A 30 64.86 -1.13 -8.25
N VAL A 31 64.50 -0.49 -9.37
CA VAL A 31 63.09 -0.26 -9.74
C VAL A 31 62.37 -1.57 -10.03
N GLU A 32 63.04 -2.53 -10.64
CA GLU A 32 62.50 -3.87 -10.96
C GLU A 32 62.27 -4.69 -9.68
N GLU A 33 63.21 -4.67 -8.73
CA GLU A 33 63.05 -5.31 -7.42
C GLU A 33 61.91 -4.68 -6.62
N LYS A 34 61.72 -3.35 -6.72
CA LYS A 34 60.60 -2.67 -6.08
C LYS A 34 59.26 -3.15 -6.64
N ALA A 35 59.14 -3.28 -7.96
CA ALA A 35 57.90 -3.75 -8.59
C ALA A 35 57.55 -5.17 -8.13
N THR A 36 58.51 -6.10 -8.18
CA THR A 36 58.32 -7.50 -7.74
C THR A 36 58.07 -7.61 -6.23
N ALA A 37 58.71 -6.77 -5.41
CA ALA A 37 58.46 -6.70 -3.98
C ALA A 37 57.05 -6.20 -3.65
N VAL A 38 56.52 -5.23 -4.40
CA VAL A 38 55.15 -4.74 -4.21
C VAL A 38 54.11 -5.84 -4.49
N GLU A 39 54.28 -6.60 -5.56
CA GLU A 39 53.37 -7.71 -5.89
C GLU A 39 53.43 -8.84 -4.86
N THR A 40 54.63 -9.28 -4.51
CA THR A 40 54.82 -10.31 -3.49
C THR A 40 54.32 -9.87 -2.11
N PHE A 41 54.52 -8.60 -1.75
CA PHE A 41 53.96 -8.02 -0.53
C PHE A 41 52.43 -8.04 -0.52
N ARG A 42 51.78 -7.69 -1.63
CA ARG A 42 50.30 -7.77 -1.76
C ARG A 42 49.79 -9.20 -1.57
N LEU A 43 50.46 -10.19 -2.16
CA LEU A 43 50.10 -11.61 -1.99
C LEU A 43 50.26 -12.06 -0.54
N VAL A 44 51.37 -11.67 0.12
CA VAL A 44 51.63 -11.99 1.53
C VAL A 44 50.60 -11.34 2.45
N ALA A 45 50.25 -10.08 2.20
CA ALA A 45 49.20 -9.37 2.94
C ALA A 45 47.83 -10.03 2.78
N THR A 46 47.45 -10.38 1.54
CA THR A 46 46.19 -11.08 1.24
C THR A 46 46.11 -12.44 1.94
N ALA A 47 47.21 -13.21 1.90
CA ALA A 47 47.29 -14.50 2.60
C ALA A 47 47.15 -14.33 4.12
N TYR A 48 47.75 -13.29 4.71
CA TYR A 48 47.61 -13.01 6.13
C TYR A 48 46.19 -12.56 6.50
N GLU A 49 45.53 -11.73 5.69
CA GLU A 49 44.14 -11.32 5.92
C GLU A 49 43.18 -12.51 6.01
N ILE A 50 43.31 -13.47 5.09
CA ILE A 50 42.48 -14.69 5.06
C ILE A 50 42.81 -15.62 6.23
N LEU A 51 44.10 -15.83 6.52
CA LEU A 51 44.53 -16.83 7.51
C LEU A 51 44.47 -16.33 8.97
N ARG A 52 44.41 -15.01 9.20
CA ARG A 52 44.33 -14.42 10.54
C ARG A 52 42.93 -14.56 11.17
N ASP A 53 41.88 -14.41 10.37
CA ASP A 53 40.50 -14.53 10.82
C ASP A 53 40.12 -16.03 10.86
N PRO A 54 39.78 -16.60 12.03
CA PRO A 54 39.49 -18.03 12.16
C PRO A 54 38.34 -18.49 11.26
N GLU A 55 37.33 -17.65 11.03
CA GLU A 55 36.23 -18.00 10.13
C GLU A 55 36.68 -18.02 8.66
N GLN A 56 37.50 -17.05 8.24
CA GLN A 56 38.02 -17.00 6.86
C GLN A 56 38.99 -18.14 6.60
N ARG A 57 39.79 -18.50 7.61
CA ARG A 57 40.66 -19.67 7.54
C ARG A 57 39.86 -20.95 7.37
N GLN A 58 38.79 -21.12 8.14
CA GLN A 58 37.92 -22.29 8.00
C GLN A 58 37.26 -22.34 6.62
N GLU A 59 36.79 -21.20 6.09
CA GLU A 59 36.23 -21.12 4.74
C GLU A 59 37.27 -21.42 3.66
N TYR A 60 38.50 -20.93 3.83
CA TYR A 60 39.61 -21.20 2.94
C TYR A 60 40.01 -22.69 2.97
N GLU A 61 40.08 -23.29 4.16
CA GLU A 61 40.33 -24.72 4.33
C GLU A 61 39.22 -25.57 3.71
N TYR A 62 37.95 -25.20 3.90
CA TYR A 62 36.81 -25.85 3.27
C TYR A 62 36.89 -25.76 1.73
N MET A 63 37.30 -24.61 1.20
CA MET A 63 37.52 -24.41 -0.24
C MET A 63 38.62 -25.32 -0.80
N LEU A 64 39.71 -25.51 -0.06
CA LEU A 64 40.78 -26.43 -0.44
C LEU A 64 40.31 -27.89 -0.44
N ASP A 65 39.44 -28.28 0.49
CA ASP A 65 38.91 -29.65 0.58
C ASP A 65 37.82 -29.93 -0.47
N HIS A 66 37.06 -28.90 -0.91
CA HIS A 66 35.92 -29.04 -1.82
C HIS A 66 36.08 -28.22 -3.11
N PRO A 67 37.12 -28.45 -3.93
CA PRO A 67 37.42 -27.58 -5.07
C PRO A 67 36.33 -27.53 -6.15
N THR A 68 35.44 -28.54 -6.20
CA THR A 68 34.34 -28.61 -7.18
C THR A 68 33.18 -27.66 -6.88
N GLU A 69 33.07 -27.12 -5.65
CA GLU A 69 31.95 -26.27 -5.22
C GLU A 69 32.16 -24.78 -5.58
N LEU A 70 32.53 -24.49 -6.83
CA LEU A 70 32.90 -23.15 -7.30
C LEU A 70 31.89 -22.06 -6.90
N TYR A 71 30.60 -22.30 -7.14
CA TYR A 71 29.53 -21.33 -6.84
C TYR A 71 29.41 -21.02 -5.36
N TYR A 72 29.62 -22.01 -4.50
CA TYR A 72 29.51 -21.85 -3.05
C TYR A 72 30.67 -21.02 -2.50
N HIS A 73 31.90 -21.32 -2.92
CA HIS A 73 33.09 -20.56 -2.54
C HIS A 73 33.01 -19.12 -3.01
N TYR A 74 32.56 -18.92 -4.26
CA TYR A 74 32.36 -17.59 -4.82
C TYR A 74 31.29 -16.83 -4.03
N TYR A 75 30.14 -17.45 -3.76
CA TYR A 75 29.09 -16.83 -2.95
C TYR A 75 29.59 -16.39 -1.57
N ARG A 76 30.33 -17.24 -0.85
CA ARG A 76 30.88 -16.91 0.47
C ARG A 76 31.91 -15.78 0.41
N TYR A 77 32.84 -15.84 -0.54
CA TYR A 77 33.84 -14.78 -0.76
C TYR A 77 33.17 -13.42 -1.00
N TYR A 78 32.20 -13.36 -1.92
CA TYR A 78 31.48 -12.13 -2.23
C TYR A 78 30.57 -11.68 -1.10
N LYS A 79 29.86 -12.61 -0.44
CA LYS A 79 29.03 -12.29 0.72
C LYS A 79 29.87 -11.61 1.79
N ARG A 80 31.04 -12.12 2.14
CA ARG A 80 31.86 -11.51 3.20
C ARG A 80 32.40 -10.13 2.79
N ARG A 81 32.85 -9.99 1.54
CA ARG A 81 33.45 -8.74 1.05
C ARG A 81 32.43 -7.62 0.79
N TYR A 82 31.22 -7.99 0.35
CA TYR A 82 30.19 -7.04 -0.08
C TYR A 82 28.92 -7.05 0.78
N SER A 83 28.81 -7.91 1.80
CA SER A 83 27.68 -7.85 2.75
C SER A 83 27.71 -6.50 3.45
N ARG A 84 26.78 -5.62 3.06
CA ARG A 84 26.53 -4.36 3.74
C ARG A 84 26.22 -4.67 5.21
N LYS A 85 26.87 -3.95 6.13
CA LYS A 85 26.64 -4.09 7.57
C LYS A 85 25.21 -3.70 7.99
N ILE A 86 24.47 -2.97 7.13
CA ILE A 86 23.10 -2.54 7.38
C ILE A 86 22.15 -3.55 6.76
N ASP A 87 21.25 -4.10 7.58
CA ASP A 87 20.21 -5.02 7.13
C ASP A 87 19.27 -4.31 6.14
N VAL A 88 19.15 -4.85 4.93
CA VAL A 88 18.35 -4.29 3.83
C VAL A 88 16.88 -4.12 4.27
N ARG A 89 16.41 -4.98 5.19
CA ARG A 89 15.07 -4.89 5.77
C ARG A 89 14.81 -3.55 6.46
N LEU A 90 15.81 -3.03 7.18
CA LEU A 90 15.70 -1.73 7.87
C LEU A 90 15.57 -0.57 6.89
N VAL A 91 16.24 -0.66 5.73
CA VAL A 91 16.13 0.34 4.66
C VAL A 91 14.72 0.34 4.07
N PHE A 92 14.14 -0.85 3.84
CA PHE A 92 12.75 -0.94 3.38
C PHE A 92 11.76 -0.42 4.42
N LEU A 93 11.95 -0.75 5.70
CA LEU A 93 11.10 -0.24 6.78
C LEU A 93 11.17 1.28 6.90
N SER A 94 12.35 1.88 6.83
CA SER A 94 12.50 3.34 6.88
C SER A 94 11.90 4.00 5.65
N ALA A 95 12.08 3.44 4.45
CA ALA A 95 11.47 3.93 3.22
C ALA A 95 9.93 3.88 3.28
N ILE A 96 9.36 2.77 3.77
CA ILE A 96 7.91 2.60 3.96
C ILE A 96 7.37 3.63 4.95
N LEU A 97 8.07 3.87 6.07
CA LEU A 97 7.67 4.87 7.05
C LEU A 97 7.68 6.28 6.46
N ILE A 98 8.74 6.64 5.71
CA ILE A 98 8.84 7.95 5.05
C ILE A 98 7.70 8.12 4.04
N LEU A 99 7.45 7.12 3.18
CA LEU A 99 6.34 7.15 2.23
C LEU A 99 4.98 7.29 2.92
N SER A 100 4.80 6.60 4.05
CA SER A 100 3.58 6.68 4.86
C SER A 100 3.35 8.08 5.42
N VAL A 101 4.41 8.77 5.87
CA VAL A 101 4.32 10.16 6.33
C VAL A 101 3.99 11.11 5.17
N ILE A 102 4.65 10.95 4.02
CA ILE A 102 4.38 11.75 2.82
C ILE A 102 2.93 11.57 2.37
N GLN A 103 2.42 10.34 2.37
CA GLN A 103 1.02 10.04 2.05
C GLN A 103 0.05 10.74 3.01
N TYR A 104 0.31 10.68 4.32
CA TYR A 104 -0.54 11.34 5.31
C TYR A 104 -0.57 12.86 5.13
N ILE A 105 0.60 13.48 4.90
CA ILE A 105 0.68 14.92 4.62
C ILE A 105 -0.07 15.26 3.34
N SER A 106 0.13 14.47 2.27
CA SER A 106 -0.58 14.64 0.99
C SER A 106 -2.10 14.53 1.14
N GLN A 107 -2.59 13.58 1.94
CA GLN A 107 -4.02 13.46 2.21
C GLN A 107 -4.54 14.67 2.97
N LYS A 108 -3.81 15.13 3.99
CA LYS A 108 -4.18 16.32 4.77
C LYS A 108 -4.23 17.58 3.90
N THR A 109 -3.29 17.78 2.97
CA THR A 109 -3.31 18.93 2.08
C THR A 109 -4.47 18.88 1.10
N LYS A 110 -4.73 17.72 0.47
CA LYS A 110 -5.88 17.52 -0.43
C LYS A 110 -7.22 17.73 0.28
N HIS A 111 -7.38 17.21 1.50
CA HIS A 111 -8.57 17.41 2.32
C HIS A 111 -8.81 18.90 2.61
N ASN A 112 -7.78 19.62 3.04
CA ASN A 112 -7.88 21.05 3.31
C ASN A 112 -8.23 21.86 2.06
N GLN A 113 -7.65 21.51 0.90
CA GLN A 113 -7.97 22.13 -0.39
C GLN A 113 -9.43 21.87 -0.80
N ALA A 114 -9.90 20.63 -0.66
CA ALA A 114 -11.28 20.26 -0.96
C ALA A 114 -12.28 21.05 -0.10
N LEU A 115 -12.01 21.20 1.21
CA LEU A 115 -12.84 22.04 2.08
C LEU A 115 -12.85 23.50 1.64
N THR A 116 -11.70 24.07 1.29
CA THR A 116 -11.63 25.44 0.79
C THR A 116 -12.45 25.63 -0.49
N TYR A 117 -12.42 24.64 -1.39
CA TYR A 117 -13.23 24.65 -2.61
C TYR A 117 -14.74 24.60 -2.30
N LEU A 118 -15.15 23.68 -1.41
CA LEU A 118 -16.56 23.56 -1.01
C LEU A 118 -17.11 24.83 -0.34
N VAL A 119 -16.29 25.50 0.47
CA VAL A 119 -16.69 26.76 1.14
C VAL A 119 -16.88 27.90 0.14
N ARG A 120 -16.09 27.89 -0.93
CA ARG A 120 -16.18 28.90 -2.01
C ARG A 120 -17.45 28.73 -2.84
N ASP A 121 -17.89 27.49 -3.04
CA ASP A 121 -19.08 27.21 -3.85
C ASP A 121 -20.37 27.67 -3.14
N PRO A 122 -21.20 28.52 -3.78
CA PRO A 122 -22.36 29.11 -3.13
C PRO A 122 -23.41 28.07 -2.72
N LYS A 123 -23.58 27.01 -3.51
CA LYS A 123 -24.55 25.93 -3.26
C LYS A 123 -24.28 25.15 -1.98
N TYR A 124 -23.01 24.87 -1.69
CA TYR A 124 -22.63 24.12 -0.49
C TYR A 124 -22.60 25.03 0.73
N ARG A 125 -22.22 26.31 0.54
CA ARG A 125 -22.24 27.31 1.59
C ARG A 125 -23.64 27.59 2.14
N THR A 126 -24.66 27.67 1.30
CA THR A 126 -26.05 27.87 1.78
C THR A 126 -26.51 26.68 2.62
N LYS A 127 -26.31 25.45 2.13
CA LYS A 127 -26.61 24.22 2.87
C LYS A 127 -25.87 24.13 4.20
N ALA A 128 -24.59 24.50 4.22
CA ALA A 128 -23.79 24.51 5.45
C ALA A 128 -24.32 25.53 6.47
N LYS A 129 -24.80 26.70 6.02
CA LYS A 129 -25.45 27.69 6.89
C LYS A 129 -26.78 27.19 7.46
N GLU A 130 -27.60 26.54 6.64
CA GLU A 130 -28.88 25.94 7.09
C GLU A 130 -28.63 24.89 8.20
N LEU A 131 -27.64 24.01 7.99
CA LEU A 131 -27.22 23.02 8.99
C LEU A 131 -26.65 23.67 10.26
N ALA A 132 -25.87 24.75 10.11
CA ALA A 132 -25.30 25.47 11.24
C ALA A 132 -26.36 26.15 12.12
N ILE A 133 -27.41 26.67 11.51
CA ILE A 133 -28.57 27.25 12.21
C ILE A 133 -29.33 26.13 12.93
N ALA A 134 -29.57 25.00 12.26
CA ALA A 134 -30.25 23.84 12.85
C ALA A 134 -29.52 23.29 14.09
N GLU A 135 -28.19 23.23 14.04
CA GLU A 135 -27.35 22.75 15.16
C GLU A 135 -26.98 23.85 16.17
N LYS A 136 -27.49 25.08 16.01
CA LYS A 136 -27.21 26.26 16.87
C LYS A 136 -25.71 26.59 17.04
N ARG A 137 -24.85 26.20 16.10
CA ARG A 137 -23.37 26.36 16.21
C ARG A 137 -22.85 27.79 16.02
N PHE A 138 -23.69 28.74 15.60
CA PHE A 138 -23.29 30.16 15.48
C PHE A 138 -23.27 30.91 16.82
N GLN A 139 -23.79 30.31 17.90
CA GLN A 139 -23.79 30.95 19.21
C GLN A 139 -22.38 30.93 19.82
N ILE A 140 -21.85 32.11 20.15
CA ILE A 140 -20.57 32.27 20.81
C ILE A 140 -20.80 32.32 22.32
N ASP A 141 -20.11 31.47 23.09
CA ASP A 141 -20.11 31.51 24.56
C ASP A 141 -19.56 32.85 25.04
N ARG A 142 -20.44 33.78 25.44
CA ARG A 142 -20.06 35.10 25.97
C ARG A 142 -19.14 35.00 27.19
N GLN A 143 -19.22 33.92 27.96
CA GLN A 143 -18.36 33.66 29.12
C GLN A 143 -16.89 33.39 28.75
N LYS A 144 -16.60 32.84 27.55
CA LYS A 144 -15.22 32.50 27.15
C LYS A 144 -14.40 33.69 26.69
N VAL A 145 -15.04 34.70 26.10
CA VAL A 145 -14.32 35.76 25.39
C VAL A 145 -14.13 37.02 26.25
N GLY A 146 -14.94 37.22 27.29
CA GLY A 146 -14.79 38.32 28.27
C GLY A 146 -14.91 39.74 27.71
N ARG A 147 -14.85 39.90 26.37
CA ARG A 147 -14.91 41.14 25.60
C ARG A 147 -15.88 41.00 24.42
N ARG A 148 -16.37 42.13 23.91
CA ARG A 148 -17.18 42.17 22.68
C ARG A 148 -16.26 41.95 21.47
N LEU A 149 -16.51 40.91 20.68
CA LEU A 149 -15.72 40.63 19.47
C LEU A 149 -15.94 41.71 18.42
N THR A 150 -14.90 41.99 17.66
CA THR A 150 -14.98 42.86 16.48
C THR A 150 -15.78 42.19 15.36
N ARG A 151 -16.29 42.98 14.40
CA ARG A 151 -17.05 42.48 13.25
C ARG A 151 -16.22 41.50 12.39
N GLU A 152 -14.91 41.69 12.34
CA GLU A 152 -13.99 40.82 11.59
C GLU A 152 -13.80 39.47 12.29
N GLU A 153 -13.57 39.46 13.61
CA GLU A 153 -13.46 38.23 14.39
C GLU A 153 -14.77 37.41 14.34
N MET A 154 -15.93 38.07 14.35
CA MET A 154 -17.23 37.40 14.17
C MET A 154 -17.33 36.70 12.82
N LYS A 155 -16.88 37.34 11.73
CA LYS A 155 -16.87 36.73 10.39
C LYS A 155 -15.94 35.53 10.32
N VAL A 156 -14.75 35.63 10.91
CA VAL A 156 -13.78 34.52 10.97
C VAL A 156 -14.38 33.34 11.75
N HIS A 157 -15.10 33.61 12.84
CA HIS A 157 -15.80 32.57 13.60
C HIS A 157 -16.92 31.92 12.78
N GLU A 158 -17.77 32.70 12.09
CA GLU A 158 -18.80 32.17 11.20
C GLU A 158 -18.20 31.30 10.08
N GLU A 159 -17.10 31.74 9.47
CA GLU A 159 -16.38 30.96 8.46
C GLU A 159 -15.78 29.66 9.03
N ALA A 160 -15.23 29.71 10.26
CA ALA A 160 -14.73 28.53 10.94
C ALA A 160 -15.84 27.51 11.26
N VAL A 161 -17.01 27.99 11.73
CA VAL A 161 -18.19 27.16 11.99
C VAL A 161 -18.67 26.49 10.69
N ILE A 162 -18.81 27.26 9.62
CA ILE A 162 -19.21 26.78 8.30
C ILE A 162 -18.23 25.71 7.79
N ARG A 163 -16.92 25.92 7.96
CA ARG A 163 -15.88 24.95 7.59
C ARG A 163 -15.96 23.66 8.42
N SER A 164 -16.23 23.77 9.72
CA SER A 164 -16.33 22.61 10.62
C SER A 164 -17.52 21.71 10.27
N ILE A 165 -18.67 22.30 9.95
CA ILE A 165 -19.87 21.56 9.54
C ILE A 165 -19.65 20.89 8.19
N MET A 166 -18.98 21.57 7.26
CA MET A 166 -18.61 20.95 6.00
C MET A 166 -17.66 19.77 6.19
N ALA A 167 -16.68 19.88 7.07
CA ALA A 167 -15.76 18.78 7.37
C ALA A 167 -16.45 17.56 8.01
N GLU A 168 -17.50 17.80 8.81
CA GLU A 168 -18.21 16.75 9.55
C GLU A 168 -19.32 16.08 8.72
N LYS A 169 -20.12 16.88 8.00
CA LYS A 169 -21.36 16.40 7.35
C LYS A 169 -21.18 16.05 5.88
N PHE A 170 -20.21 16.66 5.20
CA PHE A 170 -19.93 16.26 3.82
C PHE A 170 -18.90 15.14 3.82
N GLU A 171 -19.38 13.92 3.60
CA GLU A 171 -18.53 12.75 3.39
C GLU A 171 -17.71 12.91 2.10
N LEU A 172 -16.58 13.59 2.20
CA LEU A 172 -15.57 13.63 1.15
C LEU A 172 -14.99 12.22 0.99
N ARG A 173 -15.22 11.60 -0.17
CA ARG A 173 -14.73 10.24 -0.47
C ARG A 173 -13.32 10.27 -1.09
N GLY A 174 -12.58 9.18 -0.89
CA GLY A 174 -11.24 8.98 -1.46
C GLY A 174 -10.16 9.84 -0.79
N ASP A 175 -9.21 10.35 -1.58
CA ASP A 175 -8.07 11.14 -1.12
C ASP A 175 -8.44 12.47 -0.46
N CYS A 176 -9.66 12.95 -0.67
CA CYS A 176 -10.18 14.18 -0.07
C CYS A 176 -10.88 13.95 1.27
N GLY A 177 -10.99 12.70 1.74
CA GLY A 177 -11.58 12.36 3.03
C GLY A 177 -10.71 12.82 4.21
N PRO A 178 -11.23 12.73 5.45
CA PRO A 178 -10.48 13.13 6.63
C PRO A 178 -9.13 12.38 6.70
N PRO A 179 -8.05 13.05 7.14
CA PRO A 179 -6.73 12.43 7.23
C PRO A 179 -6.81 11.25 8.20
N SER A 180 -6.68 10.04 7.67
CA SER A 180 -6.88 8.81 8.44
C SER A 180 -5.62 7.99 8.43
N ILE A 181 -5.09 7.76 9.63
CA ILE A 181 -3.90 6.94 9.84
C ILE A 181 -4.14 5.50 9.35
N ARG A 182 -5.40 5.04 9.36
CA ARG A 182 -5.79 3.69 8.87
C ARG A 182 -5.54 3.50 7.37
N ASN A 183 -5.54 4.58 6.59
CA ASN A 183 -5.31 4.53 5.15
C ASN A 183 -3.82 4.67 4.79
N THR A 184 -2.94 4.80 5.78
CA THR A 184 -1.50 4.86 5.53
C THR A 184 -0.95 3.48 5.18
N LEU A 185 0.07 3.46 4.32
CA LEU A 185 0.65 2.21 3.81
C LEU A 185 1.16 1.29 4.92
N VAL A 186 1.76 1.86 5.98
CA VAL A 186 2.22 1.08 7.15
C VAL A 186 1.07 0.34 7.81
N VAL A 187 -0.03 1.04 8.10
CA VAL A 187 -1.18 0.43 8.79
C VAL A 187 -1.88 -0.57 7.88
N GLN A 188 -2.01 -0.26 6.59
CA GLN A 188 -2.56 -1.20 5.61
C GLN A 188 -1.74 -2.49 5.53
N LEU A 189 -0.40 -2.41 5.52
CA LEU A 189 0.47 -3.59 5.54
C LEU A 189 0.30 -4.42 6.82
N ILE A 190 0.06 -3.78 7.96
CA ILE A 190 -0.15 -4.48 9.24
C ILE A 190 -1.51 -5.19 9.26
N ILE A 191 -2.57 -4.60 8.71
CA ILE A 191 -3.92 -5.20 8.73
C ILE A 191 -4.12 -6.19 7.57
N LEU A 192 -3.35 -6.08 6.49
CA LEU A 192 -3.48 -6.94 5.29
C LEU A 192 -3.43 -8.44 5.61
N PRO A 193 -2.51 -8.97 6.45
CA PRO A 193 -2.50 -10.38 6.83
C PRO A 193 -3.82 -10.83 7.46
N TYR A 194 -4.41 -10.00 8.33
CA TYR A 194 -5.71 -10.30 8.95
C TYR A 194 -6.83 -10.40 7.91
N TYR A 195 -6.88 -9.48 6.94
CA TYR A 195 -7.87 -9.54 5.86
C TYR A 195 -7.67 -10.75 4.95
N ILE A 196 -6.42 -11.13 4.65
CA ILE A 196 -6.12 -12.34 3.88
C ILE A 196 -6.62 -13.58 4.62
N VAL A 197 -6.30 -13.73 5.91
CA VAL A 197 -6.76 -14.87 6.71
C VAL A 197 -8.29 -14.92 6.75
N ARG A 198 -8.94 -13.78 7.00
CA ARG A 198 -10.41 -13.68 6.98
C ARG A 198 -11.01 -14.05 5.62
N LEU A 199 -10.39 -13.62 4.52
CA LEU A 199 -10.83 -13.94 3.16
C LEU A 199 -10.65 -15.44 2.86
N CYS A 200 -9.51 -16.01 3.22
CA CYS A 200 -9.24 -17.44 3.09
C CYS A 200 -10.23 -18.28 3.90
N TRP A 201 -10.54 -17.87 5.13
CA TRP A 201 -11.55 -18.51 5.96
C TRP A 201 -12.95 -18.45 5.33
N TRP A 202 -13.35 -17.26 4.86
CA TRP A 202 -14.62 -17.09 4.16
C TRP A 202 -14.70 -17.95 2.90
N ALA A 203 -13.64 -17.99 2.09
CA ALA A 203 -13.55 -18.80 0.88
C ALA A 203 -13.60 -20.30 1.18
N LEU A 204 -12.85 -20.76 2.20
CA LEU A 204 -12.86 -22.15 2.63
C LEU A 204 -14.24 -22.57 3.12
N ARG A 205 -14.88 -21.75 3.97
CA ARG A 205 -16.28 -21.95 4.39
C ARG A 205 -17.21 -22.05 3.19
N TRP A 206 -17.06 -21.18 2.20
CA TRP A 206 -17.89 -21.19 1.00
C TRP A 206 -17.71 -22.47 0.18
N ILE A 207 -16.47 -22.91 -0.03
CA ILE A 207 -16.14 -24.15 -0.74
C ILE A 207 -16.77 -25.36 -0.02
N VAL A 208 -16.58 -25.45 1.30
CA VAL A 208 -17.13 -26.55 2.11
C VAL A 208 -18.65 -26.57 2.04
N LEU A 209 -19.32 -25.44 2.27
CA LEU A 209 -20.79 -25.39 2.33
C LEU A 209 -21.47 -25.63 0.98
N PHE A 210 -20.97 -25.02 -0.09
CA PHE A 210 -21.67 -25.00 -1.38
C PHE A 210 -21.08 -25.95 -2.42
N THR A 211 -19.78 -26.26 -2.36
CA THR A 211 -19.14 -27.17 -3.33
C THR A 211 -19.16 -28.61 -2.84
N ILE A 212 -18.83 -28.83 -1.56
CA ILE A 212 -18.74 -30.18 -0.97
C ILE A 212 -20.10 -30.62 -0.41
N LEU A 213 -20.69 -29.83 0.50
CA LEU A 213 -21.98 -30.17 1.12
C LEU A 213 -23.22 -29.88 0.25
N ARG A 214 -23.07 -29.14 -0.86
CA ARG A 214 -24.14 -28.77 -1.80
C ARG A 214 -25.42 -28.25 -1.13
N ARG A 215 -25.30 -27.44 -0.07
CA ARG A 215 -26.47 -26.82 0.58
C ARG A 215 -27.14 -25.80 -0.35
N PRO A 216 -28.48 -25.60 -0.26
CA PRO A 216 -29.15 -24.54 -0.98
C PRO A 216 -28.66 -23.16 -0.49
N TYR A 217 -28.55 -22.19 -1.40
CA TYR A 217 -28.15 -20.82 -1.05
C TYR A 217 -29.22 -20.15 -0.16
N GLY A 218 -28.77 -19.56 0.96
CA GLY A 218 -29.60 -18.73 1.82
C GLY A 218 -29.86 -17.35 1.21
N PHE A 219 -30.51 -16.48 1.98
CA PHE A 219 -30.85 -15.12 1.53
C PHE A 219 -29.59 -14.26 1.33
N GLU A 220 -28.68 -14.25 2.31
CA GLU A 220 -27.44 -13.46 2.27
C GLU A 220 -26.52 -13.92 1.13
N GLU A 221 -26.45 -15.22 0.87
CA GLU A 221 -25.61 -15.75 -0.21
C GLU A 221 -26.17 -15.44 -1.59
N LYS A 222 -27.50 -15.46 -1.74
CA LYS A 222 -28.16 -15.01 -2.97
C LYS A 222 -27.92 -13.52 -3.20
N GLU A 223 -28.06 -12.70 -2.16
CA GLU A 223 -27.78 -11.27 -2.22
C GLU A 223 -26.32 -11.00 -2.59
N TYR A 224 -25.37 -11.71 -1.97
CA TYR A 224 -23.95 -11.64 -2.29
C TYR A 224 -23.69 -11.99 -3.76
N LEU A 225 -24.24 -13.09 -4.26
CA LEU A 225 -24.07 -13.53 -5.66
C LEU A 225 -24.71 -12.55 -6.66
N THR A 226 -25.91 -12.04 -6.36
CA THR A 226 -26.59 -11.03 -7.17
C THR A 226 -25.76 -9.75 -7.25
N ARG A 227 -25.31 -9.24 -6.10
CA ARG A 227 -24.44 -8.06 -6.00
C ARG A 227 -23.13 -8.27 -6.77
N TRP A 228 -22.50 -9.43 -6.61
CA TRP A 228 -21.26 -9.79 -7.30
C TRP A 228 -21.43 -9.79 -8.81
N ARG A 229 -22.53 -10.37 -9.33
CA ARG A 229 -22.81 -10.39 -10.78
C ARG A 229 -23.09 -9.00 -11.34
N LEU A 230 -23.77 -8.15 -10.58
CA LEU A 230 -24.01 -6.75 -10.95
C LEU A 230 -22.74 -5.89 -10.87
N GLY A 231 -21.66 -6.38 -10.25
CA GLY A 231 -20.42 -5.65 -10.06
C GLY A 231 -20.54 -4.50 -9.06
N TYR A 232 -21.51 -4.56 -8.15
CA TYR A 232 -21.72 -3.49 -7.17
C TYR A 232 -20.83 -3.71 -5.93
N ASN A 233 -20.12 -2.65 -5.52
CA ASN A 233 -19.42 -2.63 -4.24
C ASN A 233 -20.44 -2.63 -3.09
N GLN A 234 -20.07 -3.13 -1.91
CA GLN A 234 -20.94 -3.23 -0.73
C GLN A 234 -21.61 -1.90 -0.39
N ALA A 235 -20.81 -0.83 -0.25
CA ALA A 235 -21.35 0.50 0.07
C ALA A 235 -22.32 1.05 -0.98
N ARG A 236 -22.18 0.64 -2.25
CA ARG A 236 -23.11 1.02 -3.32
C ARG A 236 -24.40 0.22 -3.22
N TRP A 237 -24.29 -1.07 -2.93
CA TRP A 237 -25.43 -1.94 -2.71
C TRP A 237 -26.29 -1.47 -1.52
N ASP A 238 -25.64 -1.08 -0.43
CA ASP A 238 -26.30 -0.59 0.78
C ASP A 238 -26.97 0.77 0.58
N SER A 239 -26.49 1.58 -0.38
CA SER A 239 -27.12 2.85 -0.75
C SER A 239 -28.36 2.72 -1.64
N LEU A 240 -28.65 1.51 -2.14
CA LEU A 240 -29.85 1.27 -2.96
C LEU A 240 -31.09 1.20 -2.07
N ASP A 241 -32.18 1.75 -2.58
CA ASP A 241 -33.49 1.66 -1.94
C ASP A 241 -33.90 0.19 -1.72
N GLU A 242 -34.66 -0.05 -0.65
CA GLU A 242 -35.11 -1.40 -0.29
C GLU A 242 -35.95 -2.04 -1.39
N GLY A 243 -36.77 -1.25 -2.10
CA GLY A 243 -37.55 -1.72 -3.25
C GLY A 243 -36.66 -2.21 -4.39
N SER A 244 -35.57 -1.50 -4.67
CA SER A 244 -34.60 -1.88 -5.72
C SER A 244 -33.85 -3.17 -5.36
N ARG A 245 -33.44 -3.35 -4.10
CA ARG A 245 -32.79 -4.58 -3.62
C ARG A 245 -33.75 -5.77 -3.70
N ALA A 246 -35.01 -5.58 -3.29
CA ALA A 246 -36.05 -6.59 -3.39
C ALA A 246 -36.32 -6.99 -4.86
N TYR A 247 -36.35 -6.03 -5.78
CA TYR A 247 -36.52 -6.28 -7.22
C TYR A 247 -35.42 -7.20 -7.78
N TYR A 248 -34.15 -6.89 -7.52
CA TYR A 248 -33.04 -7.72 -7.99
C TYR A 248 -33.03 -9.12 -7.39
N ASN A 249 -33.44 -9.24 -6.13
CA ASN A 249 -33.60 -10.55 -5.49
C ASN A 249 -34.77 -11.34 -6.09
N ARG A 250 -35.88 -10.70 -6.46
CA ARG A 250 -37.01 -11.37 -7.15
C ARG A 250 -36.62 -11.89 -8.53
N LEU A 251 -35.79 -11.15 -9.27
CA LEU A 251 -35.30 -11.57 -10.59
C LEU A 251 -34.43 -12.84 -10.57
N GLY A 252 -33.97 -13.28 -9.40
CA GLY A 252 -33.18 -14.52 -9.32
C GLY A 252 -31.79 -14.40 -9.96
N LEU A 253 -31.22 -13.19 -10.00
CA LEU A 253 -30.00 -12.89 -10.75
C LEU A 253 -28.78 -13.70 -10.30
N TRP A 254 -28.80 -14.34 -9.12
CA TRP A 254 -27.74 -15.28 -8.70
C TRP A 254 -27.57 -16.45 -9.67
N ARG A 255 -28.62 -16.83 -10.43
CA ARG A 255 -28.55 -17.82 -11.51
C ARG A 255 -27.94 -17.22 -12.77
N ARG A 256 -27.04 -17.97 -13.43
CA ARG A 256 -26.33 -17.49 -14.63
C ARG A 256 -27.28 -17.17 -15.79
N GLU A 257 -28.31 -17.98 -15.97
CA GLU A 257 -29.31 -17.82 -17.04
C GLU A 257 -30.12 -16.53 -16.88
N ASN A 258 -30.70 -16.33 -15.70
CA ASN A 258 -31.47 -15.12 -15.37
C ASN A 258 -30.62 -13.86 -15.55
N PHE A 259 -29.35 -13.90 -15.17
CA PHE A 259 -28.46 -12.76 -15.35
C PHE A 259 -28.13 -12.48 -16.82
N LYS A 260 -28.02 -13.52 -17.65
CA LYS A 260 -27.81 -13.36 -19.10
C LYS A 260 -29.04 -12.71 -19.74
N ALA A 261 -30.23 -13.22 -19.44
CA ALA A 261 -31.49 -12.65 -19.91
C ALA A 261 -31.67 -11.20 -19.45
N TYR A 262 -31.39 -10.91 -18.18
CA TYR A 262 -31.41 -9.54 -17.66
C TYR A 262 -30.44 -8.63 -18.40
N ARG A 263 -29.22 -9.09 -18.68
CA ARG A 263 -28.23 -8.29 -19.42
C ARG A 263 -28.71 -7.99 -20.83
N GLU A 264 -29.25 -8.97 -21.53
CA GLU A 264 -29.81 -8.82 -22.89
C GLU A 264 -30.95 -7.80 -22.88
N LEU A 265 -31.89 -7.92 -21.93
CA LEU A 265 -32.99 -6.96 -21.76
C LEU A 265 -32.49 -5.54 -21.50
N MET A 266 -31.52 -5.37 -20.60
CA MET A 266 -30.94 -4.04 -20.34
C MET A 266 -30.21 -3.49 -21.57
N GLU A 267 -29.55 -4.33 -22.36
CA GLU A 267 -28.91 -3.93 -23.61
C GLU A 267 -29.92 -3.46 -24.67
N GLU A 268 -31.07 -4.13 -24.77
CA GLU A 268 -32.17 -3.73 -25.65
C GLU A 268 -32.81 -2.42 -25.20
N GLU A 269 -33.16 -2.27 -23.92
CA GLU A 269 -33.68 -1.01 -23.37
C GLU A 269 -32.70 0.14 -23.61
N MET A 270 -31.40 -0.11 -23.43
CA MET A 270 -30.37 0.88 -23.72
C MET A 270 -30.33 1.26 -25.20
N ARG A 271 -30.51 0.31 -26.12
CA ARG A 271 -30.55 0.58 -27.57
C ARG A 271 -31.76 1.43 -27.94
N ILE A 272 -32.92 1.12 -27.38
CA ILE A 272 -34.19 1.85 -27.60
C ILE A 272 -34.06 3.29 -27.07
N ARG A 273 -33.70 3.48 -25.78
CA ARG A 273 -33.54 4.82 -25.19
C ARG A 273 -32.46 5.64 -25.89
N ALA A 274 -31.38 5.01 -26.35
CA ALA A 274 -30.33 5.69 -27.09
C ALA A 274 -30.72 6.06 -28.53
N ALA A 275 -31.81 5.49 -29.06
CA ALA A 275 -32.43 5.90 -30.32
C ALA A 275 -33.41 7.06 -30.10
N GLU A 276 -34.09 7.10 -28.96
CA GLU A 276 -35.03 8.16 -28.55
C GLU A 276 -34.32 9.45 -28.09
N ASP A 277 -33.18 9.32 -27.40
CA ASP A 277 -32.50 10.46 -26.76
C ASP A 277 -31.58 11.22 -27.74
N THR A 278 -31.87 12.50 -27.97
CA THR A 278 -31.09 13.41 -28.85
C THR A 278 -29.62 13.52 -28.42
N ASN A 279 -29.32 13.26 -27.14
CA ASN A 279 -27.97 13.38 -26.58
C ASN A 279 -27.34 12.03 -26.23
N LYS A 280 -27.40 11.08 -27.17
CA LYS A 280 -26.86 9.70 -27.12
C LYS A 280 -25.47 9.55 -26.46
N LYS A 281 -24.57 10.55 -26.58
CA LYS A 281 -23.23 10.55 -25.95
C LYS A 281 -23.26 10.80 -24.43
N ARG A 282 -24.26 11.51 -23.92
CA ARG A 282 -24.45 11.77 -22.47
C ARG A 282 -25.00 10.53 -21.78
N TYR A 283 -26.03 9.90 -22.35
CA TYR A 283 -26.63 8.68 -21.81
C TYR A 283 -25.61 7.53 -21.75
N ARG A 284 -24.84 7.29 -22.83
CA ARG A 284 -23.76 6.28 -22.80
C ARG A 284 -22.72 6.52 -21.70
N ARG A 285 -22.38 7.78 -21.40
CA ARG A 285 -21.47 8.14 -20.30
C ARG A 285 -22.09 7.91 -18.93
N TYR A 286 -23.39 8.18 -18.78
CA TYR A 286 -24.15 7.89 -17.57
C TYR A 286 -24.15 6.38 -17.29
N VAL A 287 -24.58 5.56 -18.26
CA VAL A 287 -24.65 4.11 -18.10
C VAL A 287 -23.26 3.53 -17.79
N LYS A 288 -22.21 3.98 -18.47
CA LYS A 288 -20.84 3.52 -18.17
C LYS A 288 -20.39 3.85 -16.73
N ARG A 289 -20.86 4.96 -16.15
CA ARG A 289 -20.51 5.38 -14.78
C ARG A 289 -21.41 4.77 -13.71
N TYR A 290 -22.70 4.72 -13.98
CA TYR A 290 -23.73 4.45 -12.98
C TYR A 290 -24.46 3.12 -13.25
N GLY A 291 -24.07 2.35 -14.26
CA GLY A 291 -24.85 1.20 -14.72
C GLY A 291 -26.11 1.64 -15.47
N PRO A 292 -26.81 0.71 -16.13
CA PRO A 292 -28.11 1.04 -16.70
C PRO A 292 -29.06 1.45 -15.57
N PRO A 293 -29.89 2.49 -15.76
CA PRO A 293 -30.89 2.86 -14.77
C PRO A 293 -31.74 1.63 -14.48
N VAL A 294 -32.02 1.37 -13.20
CA VAL A 294 -33.04 0.39 -12.82
C VAL A 294 -34.28 0.79 -13.59
N ALA A 295 -34.86 -0.13 -14.38
CA ALA A 295 -36.13 0.12 -15.05
C ALA A 295 -37.04 0.77 -14.01
N ALA A 296 -37.46 2.01 -14.29
CA ALA A 296 -38.43 2.70 -13.45
C ALA A 296 -39.59 1.73 -13.32
N THR A 297 -39.76 1.17 -12.13
CA THR A 297 -40.80 0.20 -11.88
C THR A 297 -42.12 0.85 -12.23
N LEU A 298 -42.87 0.15 -13.09
CA LEU A 298 -44.32 0.10 -13.16
C LEU A 298 -45.00 0.74 -11.93
N ASP A 299 -45.14 2.06 -11.95
CA ASP A 299 -45.99 2.84 -11.03
C ASP A 299 -46.44 4.17 -11.68
N ASP A 300 -46.43 4.22 -13.02
CA ASP A 300 -47.24 5.17 -13.79
C ASP A 300 -48.42 4.40 -14.39
N SER A 301 -49.33 3.94 -13.52
CA SER A 301 -50.69 3.47 -13.85
C SER A 301 -51.56 3.57 -12.60
#